data_AF-A0A357VAG4-F1
#
_entry.id   AF-A0A357VAG4-F1
#
_cell.length_a   1.000
_cell.length_b   1.000
_cell.length_c   1.000
_cell.angle_alpha   90.00
_cell.angle_beta   90.00
_cell.angle_gamma   90.00
#
_symmetry.space_group_name_H-M   'P 1'
#
loop_
_entity.id
_entity.type
_entity.pdbx_description
1 polymer ?
#
loop_
_entity_poly.entity_id
_entity_poly.type
_entity_poly.pdbx_seq_one_letter_code
_entity_poly.pdbx_strand_id
1 'polypeptide(L)' 'MQIKRHFTKQDQSPYAAIKFRRASSEIRNPDGSVVFAQADIEVPDSWSQVASDVL' A
#
# COMPACT_ATOMS: atom_id res chain seq x y z
N MET A 1 -13.27 29.25 5.23
CA MET A 1 -13.16 28.14 6.21
C MET A 1 -11.68 27.91 6.50
N GLN A 2 -11.22 28.00 7.74
CA GLN A 2 -9.81 27.78 8.10
C GLN A 2 -9.63 26.36 8.63
N ILE A 3 -8.92 25.50 7.88
CA ILE A 3 -8.59 24.14 8.32
C ILE A 3 -7.19 24.18 8.95
N LYS A 4 -7.10 23.94 10.26
CA LYS A 4 -5.81 23.73 10.92
C LYS A 4 -5.31 22.31 10.60
N ARG A 5 -4.23 22.21 9.84
CA ARG A 5 -3.61 20.94 9.45
C ARG A 5 -2.47 20.62 10.41
N HIS A 6 -2.49 19.44 11.00
CA HIS A 6 -1.44 18.98 11.93
C HIS A 6 -0.43 18.03 11.27
N PHE A 7 -0.88 17.18 10.35
CA PHE A 7 -0.05 16.15 9.71
C PHE A 7 0.03 16.28 8.18
N THR A 8 -0.68 17.25 7.61
CA THR A 8 -0.73 17.49 6.17
C THR A 8 -0.36 18.93 5.87
N LYS A 9 0.07 19.18 4.64
CA LYS A 9 0.32 20.54 4.14
C LYS A 9 -0.79 20.91 3.17
N GLN A 10 -1.05 22.21 3.07
CA GLN A 10 -1.96 22.71 2.05
C GLN A 10 -1.35 22.43 0.66
N ASP A 11 -2.21 22.12 -0.31
CA ASP A 11 -1.85 21.86 -1.71
C ASP A 11 -0.83 20.72 -1.92
N GLN A 12 -0.67 19.85 -0.92
CA GLN A 12 0.19 18.66 -0.98
C GLN A 12 -0.64 17.41 -0.74
N SER A 13 -0.38 16.36 -1.52
CA SER A 13 -0.92 15.03 -1.23
C SER A 13 -0.47 14.58 0.16
N PRO A 14 -1.35 13.99 0.99
CA PRO A 14 -0.96 13.41 2.28
C PRO A 14 0.08 12.28 2.12
N TYR A 15 0.18 11.67 0.94
CA TYR A 15 1.13 10.60 0.63
C TYR A 15 2.42 11.09 -0.02
N ALA A 16 2.60 12.41 -0.22
CA ALA A 16 3.75 12.95 -0.96
C ALA A 16 5.12 12.62 -0.37
N ALA A 17 5.20 12.26 0.92
CA ALA A 17 6.44 11.85 1.59
C ALA A 17 6.68 10.33 1.56
N ILE A 18 5.74 9.54 1.04
CA ILE A 18 5.84 8.09 0.98
C ILE A 18 6.23 7.70 -0.46
N LYS A 19 7.30 6.93 -0.59
CA LYS A 19 7.66 6.30 -1.87
C LYS A 19 6.82 5.03 -2.04
N PHE A 20 6.30 4.84 -3.23
CA PHE A 20 5.56 3.64 -3.60
C PHE A 20 6.34 2.85 -4.64
N ARG A 21 6.19 1.52 -4.58
CA ARG A 21 6.66 0.59 -5.60
C ARG A 21 5.49 -0.27 -6.05
N ARG A 22 5.60 -0.82 -7.27
CA ARG A 22 4.66 -1.86 -7.72
C ARG A 22 4.96 -3.19 -7.04
N ALA A 23 3.90 -3.92 -6.73
CA ALA A 23 3.95 -5.27 -6.17
C ALA A 23 2.78 -6.10 -6.71
N SER A 24 2.83 -7.41 -6.46
CA SER A 24 1.66 -8.27 -6.53
C SER A 24 1.33 -8.73 -5.12
N SER A 25 0.05 -8.78 -4.77
CA SER A 25 -0.46 -9.39 -3.54
C SER A 25 -1.01 -10.76 -3.89
N GLU A 26 -0.62 -11.78 -3.11
CA GLU A 26 -1.12 -13.13 -3.30
C GLU A 26 -1.29 -13.85 -1.95
N ILE A 27 -2.50 -14.38 -1.72
CA ILE A 27 -2.80 -15.20 -0.55
C ILE A 27 -3.05 -16.63 -1.03
N ARG A 28 -2.36 -17.60 -0.43
CA ARG A 28 -2.49 -19.02 -0.73
C ARG A 28 -2.95 -19.82 0.47
N ASN A 29 -3.70 -20.88 0.21
CA ASN A 29 -3.96 -21.94 1.17
C ASN A 29 -2.70 -22.77 1.43
N PRO A 30 -2.64 -23.56 2.52
CA PRO A 30 -1.53 -24.47 2.79
C PRO A 30 -1.27 -25.51 1.68
N ASP A 31 -2.31 -25.85 0.92
CA ASP A 31 -2.20 -26.75 -0.25
C ASP A 31 -1.65 -26.06 -1.52
N GLY A 32 -1.34 -24.76 -1.44
CA GLY A 32 -0.78 -23.95 -2.52
C GLY A 32 -1.83 -23.29 -3.44
N SER A 33 -3.13 -23.62 -3.28
CA SER A 33 -4.19 -22.98 -4.06
C SER A 33 -4.34 -21.50 -3.74
N VAL A 34 -4.65 -20.68 -4.74
CA VAL A 34 -4.77 -19.22 -4.60
C VAL A 34 -6.15 -18.88 -4.02
N VAL A 35 -6.15 -18.15 -2.91
CA VAL A 35 -7.35 -17.55 -2.31
C VAL A 35 -7.60 -16.17 -2.91
N PHE A 36 -6.52 -15.40 -3.11
CA PHE A 36 -6.57 -14.06 -3.67
C PHE A 36 -5.29 -13.78 -4.46
N ALA A 37 -5.41 -13.05 -5.56
CA ALA A 37 -4.28 -12.53 -6.30
C ALA A 37 -4.64 -11.18 -6.93
N GLN A 38 -3.77 -10.19 -6.78
CA GLN A 38 -3.87 -8.92 -7.47
C GLN A 38 -2.48 -8.43 -7.89
N ALA A 39 -2.32 -8.23 -9.19
CA ALA A 39 -1.09 -7.70 -9.78
C ALA A 39 -1.12 -6.16 -9.84
N ASP A 40 0.07 -5.59 -10.03
CA ASP A 40 0.29 -4.17 -10.32
C ASP A 40 -0.29 -3.18 -9.30
N ILE A 41 -0.30 -3.57 -8.02
CA ILE A 41 -0.69 -2.68 -6.92
C ILE A 41 0.47 -1.77 -6.50
N GLU A 42 0.16 -0.57 -6.05
CA GLU A 42 1.14 0.33 -5.42
C GLU A 42 1.14 0.15 -3.90
N VAL A 43 2.30 -0.19 -3.35
CA VAL A 43 2.51 -0.32 -1.91
C VAL A 43 3.66 0.56 -1.46
N PRO A 44 3.70 1.02 -0.19
CA PRO A 44 4.88 1.70 0.33
C PRO A 44 6.15 0.88 0.10
N ASP A 45 7.21 1.54 -0.34
CA ASP A 45 8.48 0.90 -0.70
C ASP A 45 9.10 0.10 0.47
N SER A 46 8.84 0.53 1.70
CA SER A 46 9.30 -0.13 2.92
C SER A 46 8.53 -1.39 3.31
N TRP A 47 7.41 -1.70 2.65
CA TRP A 47 6.63 -2.89 2.98
C TRP A 47 7.31 -4.17 2.50
N SER A 48 7.34 -5.16 3.38
CA SER A 48 7.71 -6.53 3.03
C SER A 48 6.66 -7.15 2.09
N GLN A 49 7.02 -8.26 1.44
CA GLN A 49 6.07 -9.02 0.63
C GLN A 49 4.88 -9.47 1.47
N VAL A 50 5.13 -10.01 2.67
CA VAL A 50 4.06 -10.40 3.60
C VAL A 50 3.12 -9.22 3.95
N ALA A 51 3.66 -8.01 4.15
CA ALA A 51 2.80 -6.84 4.37
C ALA A 51 1.97 -6.46 3.13
N SER A 52 2.50 -6.73 1.93
CA SER A 52 1.79 -6.51 0.66
C SER A 52 0.70 -7.56 0.43
N ASP A 53 0.91 -8.80 0.87
CA ASP A 53 0.00 -9.93 0.69
C ASP A 53 -1.25 -9.88 1.60
N VAL A 54 -1.26 -9.03 2.63
CA VAL A 54 -2.40 -8.88 3.57
C VAL A 54 -3.33 -7.71 3.22
N LEU A 55 -3.12 -7.05 2.07
CA LEU A 55 -4.00 -6.00 1.53
C LEU A 55 -5.39 -6.53 1.16
#